data_AF-A0AAV6WG07-F1
#
_entry.id   AF-A0AAV6WG07-F1
#
_cell.length_a   1.000
_cell.length_b   1.000
_cell.length_c   1.000
_cell.angle_alpha   90.00
_cell.angle_beta   90.00
_cell.angle_gamma   90.00
#
_symmetry.space_group_name_H-M   'P 1'
#
loop_
_entity.id
_entity.type
_entity.pdbx_description
1 polymer ?
#
loop_
_entity_poly.entity_id
_entity_poly.type
_entity_poly.pdbx_seq_one_letter_code
_entity_poly.pdbx_strand_id
1 'polypeptide(L)'
;MNFVYMLPGWEGSAANDRVLCDGVNRDNGLKVPNGFLAPYRSVRYHLDECSECCRAPQNAKELYHQRHTKASNVIERMWGIMKWQWAILRSTTFYSLCTQNRMILACALLYNFIHRKMEVDPAEAHVPENHQER
;
A
#
# COMPACT_ATOMS: atom_id res chain seq x y z
N MET A 1 -0.05 11.73 0.70
CA MET A 1 0.43 10.73 1.70
C MET A 1 1.92 10.48 1.44
N ASN A 2 2.76 10.10 2.41
CA ASN A 2 4.21 9.92 2.19
C ASN A 2 4.67 8.48 2.46
N PHE A 3 5.62 7.99 1.68
CA PHE A 3 6.35 6.75 1.99
C PHE A 3 7.37 7.01 3.10
N VAL A 4 7.18 6.38 4.27
CA VAL A 4 8.09 6.55 5.42
C VAL A 4 9.11 5.42 5.50
N TYR A 5 8.71 4.22 5.10
CA TYR A 5 9.56 3.03 5.07
C TYR A 5 9.22 2.19 3.84
N MET A 6 10.23 1.71 3.14
CA MET A 6 10.07 0.81 1.99
C MET A 6 11.07 -0.31 2.06
N LEU A 7 10.56 -1.52 1.87
CA LEU A 7 11.35 -2.75 1.87
C LEU A 7 11.21 -3.45 0.51
N PRO A 8 11.98 -3.01 -0.52
CA PRO A 8 11.96 -3.66 -1.82
C PRO A 8 12.82 -4.93 -1.81
N GLY A 9 12.62 -5.79 -2.82
CA GLY A 9 13.51 -6.93 -3.08
C GLY A 9 13.08 -8.24 -2.46
N TRP A 10 11.82 -8.37 -2.05
CA TRP A 10 11.28 -9.66 -1.66
C TRP A 10 11.02 -10.49 -2.92
N GLU A 11 11.63 -11.67 -3.00
CA GLU A 11 11.44 -12.59 -4.12
C GLU A 11 10.27 -13.54 -3.83
N GLY A 12 9.29 -13.59 -4.75
CA GLY A 12 8.08 -14.41 -4.61
C GLY A 12 7.02 -13.83 -3.68
N SER A 13 6.10 -14.69 -3.23
CA SER A 13 5.03 -14.32 -2.29
C SER A 13 5.51 -14.51 -0.85
N ALA A 14 5.22 -13.55 0.02
CA ALA A 14 5.45 -13.69 1.46
C ALA A 14 4.22 -13.32 2.27
N ALA A 15 4.10 -14.00 3.41
CA ALA A 15 3.11 -13.68 4.40
C ALA A 15 3.49 -12.35 5.10
N ASN A 16 2.49 -11.51 5.38
CA ASN A 16 2.68 -10.17 5.94
C ASN A 16 3.43 -10.17 7.28
N ASP A 17 3.27 -11.21 8.10
CA ASP A 17 4.01 -11.41 9.34
C ASP A 17 5.51 -11.60 9.09
N ARG A 18 5.87 -12.33 8.03
CA ARG A 18 7.27 -12.56 7.67
C ARG A 18 7.93 -11.30 7.12
N VAL A 19 7.22 -10.54 6.28
CA VAL A 19 7.68 -9.23 5.78
C VAL A 19 7.84 -8.24 6.93
N LEU A 20 6.91 -8.24 7.89
CA LEU A 20 6.99 -7.39 9.07
C LEU A 20 8.19 -7.74 9.95
N CYS A 21 8.35 -9.03 10.28
CA CYS A 21 9.49 -9.49 11.07
C CYS A 21 10.82 -9.16 10.40
N ASP A 22 10.96 -9.36 9.09
CA ASP A 22 12.16 -8.95 8.36
C ASP A 22 12.37 -7.44 8.43
N GLY A 23 11.30 -6.65 8.24
CA GLY A 23 11.36 -5.20 8.32
C GLY A 23 11.81 -4.69 9.69
N VAL A 24 11.34 -5.29 10.79
CA VAL A 24 11.67 -4.87 12.16
C VAL A 24 13.08 -5.29 12.55
N ASN A 25 13.55 -6.45 12.12
CA ASN A 25 14.82 -7.04 12.57
C ASN A 25 16.07 -6.51 11.82
N ARG A 26 15.92 -5.60 10.84
CA ARG A 26 17.06 -4.97 10.16
C ARG A 26 17.72 -3.89 11.02
N ASP A 27 19.00 -3.60 10.77
CA ASP A 27 19.76 -2.57 11.51
C ASP A 27 19.11 -1.18 11.47
N ASN A 28 18.49 -0.81 10.35
CA ASN A 28 17.65 0.39 10.20
C ASN A 28 16.16 0.04 10.08
N GLY A 29 15.73 -0.94 10.88
CA GLY A 29 14.43 -1.58 10.76
C GLY A 29 13.24 -0.66 11.02
N LEU A 30 12.08 -1.11 10.54
CA LEU A 30 10.81 -0.42 10.72
C LEU A 30 10.49 -0.28 12.21
N LYS A 31 10.44 0.96 12.70
CA LYS A 31 9.91 1.27 14.03
C LYS A 31 8.39 1.31 13.97
N VAL A 32 7.77 0.23 14.40
CA VAL A 32 6.32 0.10 14.44
C VAL A 32 5.80 0.72 15.73
N PRO A 33 5.06 1.84 15.70
CA PRO A 33 4.36 2.33 16.88
C PRO A 33 3.28 1.33 17.30
N ASN A 34 2.92 1.30 18.59
CA ASN A 34 1.93 0.36 19.11
C ASN A 34 0.62 0.41 18.29
N GLY A 35 0.29 -0.69 17.60
CA GLY A 35 -0.96 -0.81 16.82
C GLY A 35 -0.82 -1.23 15.36
N PHE A 36 0.03 -2.22 15.02
CA PHE A 36 0.09 -2.76 13.66
C PHE A 36 -1.18 -3.53 13.29
N LEU A 37 -1.86 -3.10 12.23
CA LEU A 37 -3.04 -3.78 11.69
C LEU A 37 -2.61 -4.92 10.74
N ALA A 38 -2.21 -6.06 11.29
CA ALA A 38 -1.96 -7.28 10.50
C ALA A 38 -3.29 -7.96 10.10
N PRO A 39 -3.54 -8.33 8.83
CA PRO A 39 -4.78 -9.01 8.48
C PRO A 39 -4.96 -10.29 9.31
N TYR A 40 -6.19 -10.53 9.78
CA TYR A 40 -6.52 -11.71 10.56
C TYR A 40 -6.32 -12.96 9.68
N ARG A 41 -5.46 -13.90 10.10
CA ARG A 41 -5.36 -15.21 9.42
C ARG A 41 -6.67 -15.97 9.60
N SER A 42 -7.12 -16.63 8.52
CA SER A 42 -8.25 -17.57 8.43
C SER A 42 -9.68 -17.02 8.58
N VAL A 43 -10.12 -16.16 7.65
CA VAL A 43 -11.55 -16.12 7.25
C VAL A 43 -11.60 -16.05 5.74
N ARG A 44 -12.38 -16.93 5.10
CA ARG A 44 -12.52 -16.96 3.66
C ARG A 44 -13.15 -15.66 3.17
N TYR A 45 -12.49 -15.05 2.20
CA TYR A 45 -13.01 -13.94 1.41
C TYR A 45 -14.23 -14.42 0.62
N HIS A 46 -15.44 -14.01 1.00
CA HIS A 46 -16.53 -13.89 0.04
C HIS A 46 -16.78 -12.40 -0.13
N LEU A 47 -16.27 -11.85 -1.24
CA LEU A 47 -16.52 -10.47 -1.66
C LEU A 47 -18.00 -10.23 -1.98
N ASP A 48 -18.80 -11.29 -2.10
CA ASP A 48 -20.21 -11.23 -2.47
C ASP A 48 -21.16 -10.79 -1.35
N GLU A 49 -20.74 -10.79 -0.07
CA GLU A 49 -21.57 -10.23 1.02
C GLU A 49 -21.32 -8.72 1.25
N CYS A 50 -20.33 -8.13 0.57
CA CYS A 50 -19.97 -6.72 0.73
C CYS A 50 -20.65 -5.79 -0.29
N SER A 51 -21.65 -6.26 -1.04
CA SER A 51 -22.45 -5.39 -1.94
C SER A 51 -23.83 -5.04 -1.41
N GLU A 52 -24.33 -5.69 -0.35
CA GLU A 52 -25.75 -5.58 0.00
C GLU A 52 -26.09 -4.81 1.28
N CYS A 53 -25.14 -4.29 2.06
CA CYS A 53 -25.55 -3.58 3.26
C CYS A 53 -24.60 -2.49 3.74
N CYS A 54 -25.13 -1.26 3.72
CA CYS A 54 -24.91 -0.21 4.71
C CYS A 54 -25.22 -0.68 6.15
N ARG A 55 -24.70 -1.83 6.59
CA ARG A 55 -24.81 -2.32 7.97
C ARG A 55 -23.57 -1.87 8.72
N ALA A 56 -23.77 -1.23 9.87
CA ALA A 56 -22.70 -0.99 10.82
C ALA A 56 -22.08 -2.34 11.22
N PRO A 57 -20.74 -2.42 11.36
CA PRO A 57 -20.06 -3.65 11.72
C PRO A 57 -20.61 -4.15 13.05
N GLN A 58 -21.16 -5.36 13.06
CA GLN A 58 -21.81 -5.93 14.25
C GLN A 58 -20.81 -6.60 15.17
N ASN A 59 -19.63 -6.96 14.63
CA ASN A 59 -18.61 -7.69 15.36
C ASN A 59 -17.26 -6.93 15.34
N ALA A 60 -16.48 -7.08 16.42
CA ALA A 60 -15.15 -6.49 16.52
C ALA A 60 -14.23 -6.92 15.37
N LYS A 61 -14.43 -8.15 14.87
CA LYS A 61 -13.73 -8.72 13.71
C LYS A 61 -14.07 -8.02 12.38
N GLU A 62 -15.34 -7.69 12.16
CA GLU A 62 -15.78 -6.96 10.96
C GLU A 62 -15.29 -5.52 10.97
N LEU A 63 -15.32 -4.86 12.14
CA LEU A 63 -14.77 -3.52 12.30
C LEU A 63 -13.27 -3.50 12.01
N TYR A 64 -12.54 -4.52 12.49
CA TYR A 64 -11.12 -4.69 12.19
C TYR A 64 -10.87 -4.86 10.68
N HIS A 65 -11.66 -5.72 10.02
CA HIS A 65 -11.56 -5.93 8.58
C HIS A 65 -11.85 -4.66 7.79
N GLN A 66 -12.92 -3.93 8.11
CA GLN A 66 -13.24 -2.67 7.45
C GLN A 66 -12.10 -1.65 7.60
N ARG A 67 -11.50 -1.55 8.80
CA ARG A 67 -10.36 -0.66 9.04
C ARG A 67 -9.12 -1.11 8.26
N HIS A 68 -8.83 -2.40 8.24
CA HIS A 68 -7.72 -2.97 7.48
C HIS A 68 -7.90 -2.73 5.97
N THR A 69 -9.06 -3.06 5.39
CA THR A 69 -9.35 -2.85 3.96
C THR A 69 -9.31 -1.37 3.58
N LYS A 70 -9.84 -0.47 4.42
CA LYS A 70 -9.72 0.98 4.20
C LYS A 70 -8.26 1.43 4.18
N ALA A 71 -7.42 0.92 5.07
CA ALA A 71 -6.00 1.22 5.09
C ALA A 71 -5.26 0.63 3.88
N SER A 72 -5.54 -0.62 3.49
CA SER A 72 -4.97 -1.26 2.30
C SER A 72 -5.34 -0.51 1.01
N ASN A 73 -6.58 -0.04 0.89
CA ASN A 73 -7.03 0.72 -0.28
C ASN A 73 -6.23 2.02 -0.46
N VAL A 74 -5.86 2.71 0.63
CA VAL A 74 -4.99 3.90 0.54
C VAL A 74 -3.62 3.54 -0.04
N ILE A 75 -3.01 2.42 0.40
CA ILE A 75 -1.72 1.97 -0.10
C ILE A 75 -1.81 1.57 -1.59
N GLU A 76 -2.87 0.87 -1.97
CA GLU A 76 -3.12 0.47 -3.36
C GLU A 76 -3.33 1.69 -4.28
N ARG A 77 -4.08 2.70 -3.83
CA ARG A 77 -4.25 3.97 -4.56
C ARG A 77 -2.92 4.68 -4.75
N MET A 78 -2.09 4.79 -3.71
CA MET A 78 -0.75 5.37 -3.83
C MET A 78 0.11 4.62 -4.84
N TRP A 79 0.12 3.29 -4.78
CA TRP A 79 0.85 2.47 -5.74
C TRP A 79 0.31 2.64 -7.17
N GLY A 80 -1.00 2.83 -7.32
CA GLY A 80 -1.65 3.17 -8.60
C GLY A 80 -1.14 4.49 -9.19
N ILE A 81 -1.15 5.57 -8.39
CA ILE A 81 -0.62 6.88 -8.79
C ILE A 81 0.85 6.76 -9.18
N MET A 82 1.63 6.02 -8.39
CA MET A 82 3.05 5.83 -8.62
C MET A 82 3.35 5.16 -9.97
N LYS A 83 2.59 4.11 -10.32
CA LYS A 83 2.66 3.45 -11.63
C LYS A 83 2.15 4.32 -12.77
N TRP A 84 1.18 5.20 -12.51
CA TRP A 84 0.67 6.14 -13.49
C TRP A 84 1.70 7.23 -13.82
N GLN A 85 2.30 7.83 -12.79
CA GLN A 85 3.34 8.85 -12.91
C GLN A 85 4.61 8.31 -13.60
N TRP A 86 5.01 7.06 -13.28
CA TRP A 86 6.26 6.50 -13.81
C TRP A 86 6.03 5.22 -14.61
N ALA A 87 6.06 5.38 -15.94
CA ALA A 87 5.93 4.28 -16.89
C ALA A 87 6.96 3.16 -16.70
N ILE A 88 8.13 3.48 -16.13
CA ILE A 88 9.18 2.49 -15.82
C ILE A 88 8.71 1.41 -14.85
N LEU A 89 7.71 1.69 -14.01
CA LEU A 89 7.12 0.73 -13.08
C LEU A 89 6.01 -0.12 -13.71
N ARG A 90 5.55 0.23 -14.93
CA ARG A 90 4.50 -0.51 -15.65
C ARG A 90 5.06 -1.61 -16.54
N SER A 91 6.27 -1.42 -17.05
CA SER A 91 6.91 -2.36 -17.97
C SER A 91 7.68 -3.44 -17.21
N THR A 92 7.64 -4.67 -17.72
CA THR A 92 8.58 -5.71 -17.29
C THR A 92 9.98 -5.26 -17.67
N THR A 93 10.86 -5.15 -16.70
CA THR A 93 12.23 -4.71 -16.95
C THR A 93 13.18 -5.90 -16.86
N PHE A 94 14.09 -6.03 -17.83
CA PHE A 94 15.15 -7.04 -17.82
C PHE A 94 16.31 -6.68 -16.86
N TYR A 95 16.08 -5.73 -15.95
CA TYR A 95 17.06 -5.33 -14.95
C TYR A 95 17.12 -6.37 -13.83
N SER A 96 18.30 -6.53 -13.23
CA SER A 96 18.47 -7.37 -12.04
C SER A 96 17.58 -6.86 -10.89
N LEU A 97 17.20 -7.76 -9.97
CA LEU A 97 16.36 -7.43 -8.82
C LEU A 97 16.93 -6.25 -8.01
N CYS A 98 18.25 -6.21 -7.84
CA CYS A 98 18.93 -5.10 -7.18
C CYS A 98 18.68 -3.75 -7.85
N THR A 99 18.68 -3.71 -9.19
CA THR A 99 18.43 -2.49 -9.96
C THR A 99 16.96 -2.10 -9.91
N GLN A 100 16.04 -3.07 -10.02
CA GLN A 100 14.61 -2.82 -9.86
C GLN A 100 14.27 -2.23 -8.48
N ASN A 101 14.88 -2.77 -7.42
CA ASN A 101 14.71 -2.25 -6.06
C ASN A 101 15.16 -0.80 -5.91
N ARG A 102 16.31 -0.45 -6.50
CA ARG A 102 16.82 0.93 -6.51
C ARG A 102 15.91 1.86 -7.30
N MET A 103 15.35 1.41 -8.42
CA MET A 103 14.38 2.17 -9.20
C MET A 103 13.12 2.47 -8.39
N ILE A 104 12.55 1.46 -7.72
CA ILE A 104 11.37 1.61 -6.85
C ILE A 104 11.63 2.60 -5.70
N LEU A 105 12.81 2.52 -5.06
CA LEU A 105 13.19 3.46 -4.00
C LEU A 105 13.36 4.89 -4.52
N ALA A 106 14.07 5.06 -5.64
CA ALA A 106 14.29 6.37 -6.24
C ALA A 106 12.97 7.03 -6.65
N CYS A 107 12.07 6.24 -7.24
CA CYS A 107 10.69 6.57 -7.51
C CYS A 107 10.03 7.11 -6.24
N ALA A 108 9.83 6.30 -5.20
CA ALA A 108 9.14 6.75 -3.99
C ALA A 108 9.75 7.98 -3.30
N LEU A 109 11.08 8.13 -3.33
CA LEU A 109 11.76 9.34 -2.85
C LEU A 109 11.38 10.58 -3.67
N LEU A 110 11.32 10.47 -5.00
CA LEU A 110 10.88 11.54 -5.88
C LEU A 110 9.41 11.90 -5.65
N TYR A 111 8.52 10.91 -5.45
CA TYR A 111 7.13 11.19 -5.09
C TYR A 111 7.03 11.95 -3.76
N ASN A 112 7.72 11.49 -2.72
CA ASN A 112 7.77 12.22 -1.45
C ASN A 112 8.33 13.64 -1.59
N PHE A 113 9.32 13.83 -2.47
CA PHE A 113 9.91 15.15 -2.73
C PHE A 113 8.91 16.09 -3.41
N ILE A 114 8.27 15.62 -4.49
CA ILE A 114 7.26 16.37 -5.24
C ILE A 114 6.08 16.71 -4.33
N HIS A 115 5.54 15.72 -3.60
CA HIS A 115 4.41 15.90 -2.71
C HIS A 115 4.68 16.85 -1.54
N ARG A 116 5.94 16.99 -1.11
CA ARG A 116 6.33 17.94 -0.06
C ARG A 116 6.60 19.35 -0.57
N LYS A 117 6.93 19.52 -1.85
CA LYS A 117 7.41 20.79 -2.43
C LYS A 117 6.41 21.45 -3.37
N MET A 118 5.47 20.70 -3.93
CA MET A 118 4.41 21.22 -4.79
C MET A 118 3.10 21.28 -3.99
N GLU A 119 2.41 22.43 -4.01
CA GLU A 119 1.12 22.61 -3.33
C GLU A 119 -0.01 21.78 -3.97
N VAL A 120 0.13 21.38 -5.23
CA VAL A 120 -0.82 20.56 -5.98
C VAL A 120 -0.03 19.54 -6.81
N ASP A 121 -0.24 18.25 -6.55
CA ASP A 121 0.30 17.17 -7.40
C ASP A 121 -0.61 17.00 -8.63
N PRO A 122 -0.14 17.30 -9.86
CA PRO A 122 -0.94 17.14 -11.08
C PRO A 122 -1.39 15.68 -11.34
N ALA A 123 -0.76 14.69 -10.68
CA ALA A 123 -1.21 13.30 -10.73
C ALA A 123 -2.34 12.98 -9.76
N GLU A 124 -2.45 13.68 -8.62
CA GLU A 124 -3.62 13.56 -7.73
C GLU A 124 -4.86 14.19 -8.39
N ALA A 125 -4.70 15.23 -9.21
CA ALA A 125 -5.78 15.88 -9.96
C ALA A 125 -6.40 15.00 -11.07
N HIS A 126 -5.72 13.93 -11.49
CA HIS A 126 -6.21 12.97 -12.50
C HIS A 126 -6.74 11.67 -11.90
N VAL A 127 -6.68 11.49 -10.57
CA VAL A 127 -7.41 10.41 -9.94
C VAL A 127 -8.86 10.83 -9.98
N PRO A 128 -9.76 10.13 -10.70
CA PRO A 128 -11.17 10.42 -10.56
C PRO A 128 -11.49 10.30 -9.08
N GLU A 129 -12.07 11.35 -8.51
CA GLU A 129 -12.80 11.22 -7.26
C GLU A 129 -13.75 10.05 -7.50
N ASN A 130 -13.47 8.89 -6.90
CA ASN A 130 -14.48 7.89 -6.70
C ASN A 130 -15.47 8.52 -5.71
N HIS A 131 -16.34 9.38 -6.23
CA HIS A 131 -17.71 9.49 -5.80
C HIS A 131 -18.33 8.12 -6.02
N GLN A 132 -18.03 7.21 -5.10
CA GLN A 132 -18.81 6.00 -4.92
C GLN A 132 -19.91 6.33 -3.91
N GLU A 133 -20.81 7.21 -4.35
CA GLU A 133 -22.22 6.96 -4.12
C GLU A 133 -22.65 5.94 -5.17
N ARG A 134 -22.71 4.68 -4.74
CA ARG A 134 -23.77 3.69 -4.98
C ARG A 134 -23.27 2.30 -4.65
#